data_AF-A0A7S1D913-F1
#
_entry.id   AF-A0A7S1D913-F1
#
_cell.length_a   1.000
_cell.length_b   1.000
_cell.length_c   1.000
_cell.angle_alpha   90.00
_cell.angle_beta   90.00
_cell.angle_gamma   90.00
#
_symmetry.space_group_name_H-M   'P 1'
#
loop_
_entity.id
_entity.type
_entity.pdbx_description
1 polymer ?
#
loop_
_entity_poly.entity_id
_entity_poly.type
_entity_poly.pdbx_seq_one_letter_code
_entity_poly.pdbx_strand_id
1 'polypeptide(L)'
;WHCNQQGGLCPTSQSNGQVVFGGDPPVENWLSTWPLAAGSYRAFLLRNNVQAPWPVVAASEVFQVVLTPEMMAVQAARADIAQLVTDNVKLAGKFLRLSFHDCIGGCDGCVDLLNIENRGLLEPIQALRPVVSAHAGAGTFLSRADIWMLSAFTAIDMLQGPQRIDFPLRHIGRVNCEDAQDVCLNEDLAQVPCSDTRGPHRHHPVADITTHDLFEFFNEAFGFTIKQTVAIMGAHTIGELQRENSGVEGPS
;
A
#
# COMPACT_ATOMS: atom_id res chain seq x y z
N TRP A 1 25.80 18.92 14.05
CA TRP A 1 25.75 19.84 15.22
C TRP A 1 25.10 19.10 16.39
N HIS A 2 25.88 18.89 17.46
CA HIS A 2 25.57 18.00 18.59
C HIS A 2 24.50 18.56 19.53
N CYS A 3 23.69 17.67 20.11
CA CYS A 3 23.27 17.83 21.50
C CYS A 3 23.19 16.45 22.18
N ASN A 4 24.36 15.99 22.63
CA ASN A 4 24.47 14.90 23.60
C ASN A 4 25.31 15.44 24.76
N GLN A 5 24.71 16.31 25.58
CA GLN A 5 25.27 16.67 26.88
C GLN A 5 24.38 16.06 27.95
N GLN A 6 24.95 15.12 28.69
CA GLN A 6 24.39 14.67 29.97
C GLN A 6 24.17 15.91 30.85
N GLY A 7 22.91 16.25 31.11
CA GLY A 7 22.52 17.23 32.13
C GLY A 7 22.09 18.63 31.67
N GLY A 8 21.95 18.91 30.39
CA GLY A 8 21.52 20.25 29.90
C GLY A 8 20.21 20.21 29.11
N LEU A 9 19.20 20.97 29.55
CA LEU A 9 17.94 21.18 28.83
C LEU A 9 18.20 21.75 27.43
N CYS A 10 17.71 21.06 26.39
CA CYS A 10 17.77 21.55 25.01
C CYS A 10 16.75 22.69 24.80
N PRO A 11 17.08 23.75 24.03
CA PRO A 11 16.14 24.82 23.71
C PRO A 11 14.91 24.29 22.96
N THR A 12 13.72 24.66 23.43
CA THR A 12 12.42 24.11 23.04
C THR A 12 11.92 24.51 21.64
N SER A 13 12.76 25.08 20.78
CA SER A 13 12.34 25.61 19.47
C SER A 13 12.93 24.88 18.25
N GLN A 14 13.68 23.80 18.44
CA GLN A 14 14.15 22.99 17.32
C GLN A 14 13.35 21.70 17.22
N SER A 15 12.94 21.37 15.99
CA SER A 15 12.30 20.11 15.61
C SER A 15 13.27 18.95 15.86
N ASN A 16 13.37 18.56 17.13
CA ASN A 16 14.31 17.57 17.63
C ASN A 16 13.81 16.17 17.26
N GLY A 17 14.63 15.43 16.54
CA GLY A 17 14.51 13.99 16.42
C GLY A 17 15.68 13.32 17.11
N GLN A 18 15.45 12.18 17.75
CA GLN A 18 16.50 11.38 18.37
C GLN A 18 16.84 10.19 17.47
N VAL A 19 18.13 9.89 17.35
CA VAL A 19 18.62 8.65 16.75
C VAL A 19 18.92 7.69 17.90
N VAL A 20 18.17 6.58 17.96
CA VAL A 20 18.37 5.53 18.97
C VAL A 20 19.00 4.31 18.29
N PHE A 21 20.05 3.77 18.92
CA PHE A 21 20.72 2.54 18.51
C PHE A 21 20.43 1.46 19.56
N GLY A 22 19.92 0.29 19.15
CA GLY A 22 19.56 -0.80 20.05
C GLY A 22 19.55 -2.18 19.39
N GLY A 23 19.56 -3.24 20.22
CA GLY A 23 19.35 -4.63 19.78
C GLY A 23 17.88 -4.94 19.45
N ASP A 24 17.56 -6.21 19.18
CA ASP A 24 16.19 -6.69 18.97
C ASP A 24 15.73 -7.47 20.22
N PRO A 25 14.70 -7.02 20.97
CA PRO A 25 13.86 -5.84 20.77
C PRO A 25 14.58 -4.51 21.10
N PRO A 26 14.13 -3.35 20.57
CA PRO A 26 14.73 -2.05 20.83
C PRO A 26 14.52 -1.68 22.30
N VAL A 27 15.49 -1.99 23.13
CA VAL A 27 15.51 -1.53 24.52
C VAL A 27 15.98 -0.07 24.48
N GLU A 28 15.25 0.81 25.15
CA GLU A 28 15.66 2.18 25.45
C GLU A 28 16.72 2.14 26.58
N ASN A 29 17.75 1.31 26.43
CA ASN A 29 18.86 1.33 27.36
C ASN A 29 19.77 2.47 26.94
N TRP A 30 19.71 3.56 27.73
CA TRP A 30 20.60 4.73 27.75
C TRP A 30 22.10 4.40 27.92
N LEU A 31 22.50 3.15 27.69
CA LEU A 31 23.80 2.55 27.97
C LEU A 31 24.49 2.02 26.71
N SER A 32 24.16 2.54 25.52
CA SER A 32 25.12 2.49 24.42
C SER A 32 26.25 3.48 24.72
N THR A 33 27.31 2.98 25.36
CA THR A 33 28.56 3.73 25.55
C THR A 33 29.12 4.11 24.18
N TRP A 34 29.20 5.42 23.91
CA TRP A 34 29.90 5.96 22.76
C TRP A 34 31.43 5.93 22.99
N PRO A 35 32.25 5.70 21.95
CA PRO A 35 31.87 5.40 20.56
C PRO A 35 31.37 3.96 20.38
N LEU A 36 30.44 3.75 19.44
CA LEU A 36 30.03 2.41 19.01
C LEU A 36 31.24 1.67 18.40
N ALA A 37 31.31 0.36 18.61
CA ALA A 37 32.30 -0.48 17.93
C ALA A 37 32.06 -0.47 16.41
N ALA A 38 33.07 -0.84 15.61
CA ALA A 38 32.87 -1.05 14.18
C ALA A 38 31.88 -2.21 13.96
N GLY A 39 30.80 -1.97 13.21
CA GLY A 39 29.77 -2.98 12.97
C GLY A 39 28.53 -2.43 12.25
N SER A 40 27.57 -3.31 11.98
CA SER A 40 26.28 -2.95 11.39
C SER A 40 25.24 -2.67 12.49
N TYR A 41 24.55 -1.53 12.40
CA TYR A 41 23.55 -1.11 13.37
C TYR A 41 22.23 -0.77 12.67
N ARG A 42 21.10 -1.04 13.34
CA ARG A 42 19.81 -0.46 12.96
C ARG A 42 19.62 0.84 13.73
N ALA A 43 19.32 1.92 13.00
CA ALA A 43 19.03 3.22 13.57
C ALA A 43 17.54 3.48 13.46
N PHE A 44 16.92 3.93 14.57
CA PHE A 44 15.54 4.39 14.57
C PHE A 44 15.52 5.90 14.66
N LEU A 45 14.82 6.55 13.74
CA LEU A 45 14.63 8.00 13.73
C LEU A 45 13.27 8.32 14.35
N LEU A 46 13.29 8.76 15.60
CA LEU A 46 12.10 9.25 16.28
C LEU A 46 11.96 10.75 15.97
N ARG A 47 10.99 11.13 15.13
CA ARG A 47 10.60 12.54 14.95
C ARG A 47 9.26 12.77 15.62
N ASN A 48 9.20 13.73 16.55
CA ASN A 48 7.98 14.04 17.30
C ASN A 48 6.91 14.79 16.48
N ASN A 49 7.20 15.25 15.24
CA ASN A 49 6.38 16.26 14.56
C ASN A 49 6.29 16.14 13.01
N VAL A 50 6.50 14.98 12.38
CA VAL A 50 6.36 14.85 10.92
C VAL A 50 5.59 13.58 10.54
N GLN A 51 4.46 13.75 9.84
CA GLN A 51 3.78 12.68 9.13
C GLN A 51 4.59 12.28 7.88
N ALA A 52 4.85 10.98 7.73
CA ALA A 52 5.40 10.35 6.53
C ALA A 52 4.62 10.81 5.26
N PRO A 53 5.17 10.79 4.03
CA PRO A 53 6.32 10.00 3.59
C PRO A 53 7.39 10.91 2.98
N TRP A 54 8.13 11.64 3.82
CA TRP A 54 9.35 12.30 3.35
C TRP A 54 10.53 11.35 3.50
N PRO A 55 11.47 11.32 2.54
CA PRO A 55 12.72 10.60 2.73
C PRO A 55 13.43 11.16 3.96
N VAL A 56 13.72 10.30 4.94
CA VAL A 56 14.48 10.70 6.12
C VAL A 56 15.95 10.79 5.74
N VAL A 57 16.38 11.97 5.31
CA VAL A 57 17.79 12.25 5.03
C VAL A 57 18.43 12.78 6.31
N ALA A 58 19.14 11.91 7.03
CA ALA A 58 20.04 12.34 8.10
C ALA A 58 21.47 12.22 7.57
N ALA A 59 22.06 13.37 7.22
CA ALA A 59 23.47 13.48 6.87
C ALA A 59 24.21 14.06 8.08
N SER A 60 25.14 13.29 8.63
CA SER A 60 26.14 13.75 9.59
C SER A 60 27.51 13.53 8.95
N GLU A 61 28.49 14.38 9.29
CA GLU A 61 29.89 14.10 8.96
C GLU A 61 30.42 12.82 9.63
N VAL A 62 29.65 12.25 10.57
CA VAL A 62 30.01 11.07 11.37
C VAL A 62 29.29 9.79 10.90
N PHE A 63 28.09 9.90 10.33
CA PHE A 63 27.36 8.74 9.78
C PHE A 63 26.35 9.18 8.72
N GLN A 64 26.15 8.32 7.72
CA GLN A 64 25.14 8.50 6.67
C GLN A 64 24.02 7.48 6.88
N VAL A 65 22.78 7.95 7.01
CA VAL A 65 21.61 7.06 6.92
C VAL A 65 21.32 6.84 5.45
N VAL A 66 21.52 5.60 4.99
CA VAL A 66 21.18 5.17 3.63
C VAL A 66 19.94 4.29 3.74
N LEU A 67 18.97 4.50 2.85
CA LEU A 67 17.82 3.62 2.74
C LEU A 67 18.28 2.23 2.34
N THR A 68 17.62 1.20 2.86
CA THR A 68 17.88 -0.15 2.37
C THR A 68 17.44 -0.25 0.90
N PRO A 69 18.01 -1.18 0.11
CA PRO A 69 17.59 -1.39 -1.28
C PRO A 69 16.07 -1.61 -1.42
N GLU A 70 15.45 -2.29 -0.46
CA GLU A 70 14.00 -2.50 -0.38
C GLU A 70 13.25 -1.17 -0.24
N MET A 71 13.67 -0.32 0.70
CA MET A 71 13.05 0.98 0.92
C MET A 71 13.24 1.92 -0.27
N MET A 72 14.39 1.86 -0.94
CA MET A 72 14.63 2.60 -2.18
C MET A 72 13.69 2.16 -3.29
N ALA A 73 13.49 0.85 -3.47
CA ALA A 73 12.57 0.31 -4.47
C ALA A 73 11.12 0.77 -4.21
N VAL A 74 10.65 0.70 -2.96
CA VAL A 74 9.31 1.18 -2.59
C VAL A 74 9.16 2.69 -2.84
N GLN A 75 10.18 3.50 -2.50
CA GLN A 75 10.12 4.94 -2.73
C GLN A 75 10.13 5.31 -4.21
N ALA A 76 10.93 4.61 -5.03
CA ALA A 76 10.96 4.84 -6.47
C ALA A 76 9.62 4.48 -7.12
N ALA A 77 9.06 3.31 -6.81
CA ALA A 77 7.73 2.91 -7.30
C ALA A 77 6.64 3.88 -6.85
N ARG A 78 6.67 4.33 -5.59
CA ARG A 78 5.71 5.31 -5.05
C ARG A 78 5.80 6.66 -5.78
N ALA A 79 6.99 7.11 -6.14
CA ALA A 79 7.18 8.36 -6.87
C ALA A 79 6.53 8.29 -8.27
N ASP A 80 6.75 7.20 -8.99
CA ASP A 80 6.16 6.99 -10.32
C ASP A 80 4.64 6.87 -10.25
N ILE A 81 4.11 6.17 -9.24
CA ILE A 81 2.66 6.09 -9.02
C ILE A 81 2.07 7.46 -8.66
N ALA A 82 2.75 8.24 -7.82
CA ALA A 82 2.30 9.58 -7.47
C ALA A 82 2.24 10.49 -8.70
N GLN A 83 3.16 10.32 -9.65
CA GLN A 83 3.11 11.02 -10.92
C GLN A 83 1.87 10.65 -11.73
N LEU A 84 1.52 9.35 -11.83
CA LEU A 84 0.28 8.92 -12.50
C LEU A 84 -0.96 9.57 -11.90
N VAL A 85 -1.05 9.65 -10.57
CA VAL A 85 -2.17 10.31 -9.88
C VAL A 85 -2.17 11.82 -10.11
N THR A 86 -0.98 12.45 -10.16
CA THR A 86 -0.84 13.88 -10.45
C THR A 86 -1.32 14.21 -11.86
N ASP A 87 -0.97 13.36 -12.84
CA ASP A 87 -1.34 13.53 -14.25
C ASP A 87 -2.84 13.27 -14.48
N ASN A 88 -3.41 12.32 -13.73
CA ASN A 88 -4.84 12.02 -13.79
C ASN A 88 -5.38 11.60 -12.41
N VAL A 89 -5.96 12.57 -11.69
CA VAL A 89 -6.50 12.37 -10.34
C VAL A 89 -7.59 11.27 -10.29
N LYS A 90 -8.29 10.99 -11.40
CA LYS A 90 -9.31 9.93 -11.46
C LYS A 90 -8.71 8.53 -11.27
N LEU A 91 -7.41 8.36 -11.53
CA LEU A 91 -6.73 7.09 -11.30
C LEU A 91 -6.66 6.72 -9.82
N ALA A 92 -6.70 7.69 -8.90
CA ALA A 92 -6.62 7.42 -7.47
C ALA A 92 -7.75 6.51 -6.97
N GLY A 93 -9.01 6.85 -7.30
CA GLY A 93 -10.16 6.00 -6.98
C GLY A 93 -10.11 4.64 -7.70
N LYS A 94 -9.59 4.60 -8.93
CA LYS A 94 -9.43 3.36 -9.70
C LYS A 94 -8.35 2.44 -9.13
N PHE A 95 -7.25 2.99 -8.59
CA PHE A 95 -6.21 2.24 -7.89
C PHE A 95 -6.74 1.65 -6.59
N LEU A 96 -7.48 2.44 -5.81
CA LEU A 96 -8.14 1.95 -4.60
C LEU A 96 -9.11 0.80 -4.91
N ARG A 97 -9.93 0.94 -5.96
CA ARG A 97 -10.83 -0.12 -6.42
C ARG A 97 -10.07 -1.35 -6.91
N LEU A 98 -9.02 -1.18 -7.72
CA LEU A 98 -8.21 -2.30 -8.21
C LEU A 98 -7.63 -3.11 -7.05
N SER A 99 -7.05 -2.45 -6.04
CA SER A 99 -6.53 -3.13 -4.85
C SER A 99 -7.61 -3.87 -4.05
N PHE A 100 -8.81 -3.29 -3.92
CA PHE A 100 -9.91 -3.98 -3.26
C PHE A 100 -10.32 -5.25 -4.01
N HIS A 101 -10.53 -5.15 -5.33
CA HIS A 101 -10.96 -6.26 -6.17
C HIS A 101 -9.89 -7.36 -6.26
N ASP A 102 -8.61 -6.98 -6.32
CA ASP A 102 -7.49 -7.91 -6.21
C ASP A 102 -7.56 -8.69 -4.89
N CYS A 103 -7.82 -8.03 -3.77
CA CYS A 103 -7.80 -8.67 -2.46
C CYS A 103 -9.01 -9.58 -2.15
N ILE A 104 -10.10 -9.54 -2.92
CA ILE A 104 -11.17 -10.54 -2.78
C ILE A 104 -10.54 -11.89 -3.08
N GLY A 105 -10.56 -12.86 -2.16
CA GLY A 105 -9.89 -14.15 -2.34
C GLY A 105 -8.35 -14.15 -2.25
N GLY A 106 -7.73 -13.00 -1.95
CA GLY A 106 -6.29 -12.86 -1.73
C GLY A 106 -5.64 -11.83 -2.65
N CYS A 107 -4.80 -10.93 -2.09
CA CYS A 107 -4.13 -9.86 -2.83
C CYS A 107 -2.93 -10.42 -3.63
N ASP A 108 -3.18 -10.98 -4.80
CA ASP A 108 -2.23 -11.76 -5.59
C ASP A 108 -1.95 -11.14 -6.97
N GLY A 109 -2.29 -9.87 -7.18
CA GLY A 109 -1.99 -9.14 -8.40
C GLY A 109 -2.75 -9.67 -9.61
N CYS A 110 -3.92 -10.27 -9.41
CA CYS A 110 -4.69 -10.92 -10.47
C CYS A 110 -6.18 -10.65 -10.31
N VAL A 111 -6.81 -10.21 -11.40
CA VAL A 111 -8.27 -10.03 -11.47
C VAL A 111 -8.82 -10.69 -12.72
N ASP A 112 -9.99 -11.30 -12.60
CA ASP A 112 -10.74 -11.83 -13.75
C ASP A 112 -11.50 -10.69 -14.45
N LEU A 113 -10.98 -10.16 -15.55
CA LEU A 113 -11.68 -9.09 -16.30
C LEU A 113 -12.90 -9.58 -17.09
N LEU A 114 -13.16 -10.89 -17.16
CA LEU A 114 -14.39 -11.42 -17.74
C LEU A 114 -15.56 -11.32 -16.75
N ASN A 115 -15.28 -11.24 -15.46
CA ASN A 115 -16.28 -10.93 -14.45
C ASN A 115 -16.82 -9.50 -14.64
N ILE A 116 -18.15 -9.37 -14.76
CA ILE A 116 -18.84 -8.10 -14.95
C ILE A 116 -18.54 -7.08 -13.85
N GLU A 117 -18.32 -7.55 -12.61
CA GLU A 117 -18.04 -6.71 -11.44
C GLU A 117 -16.63 -6.08 -11.52
N ASN A 118 -15.77 -6.59 -12.40
CA ASN A 118 -14.42 -6.06 -12.67
C ASN A 118 -14.38 -5.08 -13.86
N ARG A 119 -15.52 -4.72 -14.45
CA ARG A 119 -15.58 -3.70 -15.53
C ARG A 119 -14.88 -2.42 -15.11
N GLY A 120 -14.12 -1.85 -16.03
CA GLY A 120 -13.34 -0.62 -15.80
C GLY A 120 -12.01 -0.81 -15.05
N LEU A 121 -11.65 -2.03 -14.62
CA LEU A 121 -10.33 -2.30 -14.01
C LEU A 121 -9.18 -2.40 -15.02
N LEU A 122 -9.47 -2.55 -16.32
CA LEU A 122 -8.42 -2.56 -17.33
C LEU A 122 -7.63 -1.24 -17.38
N GLU A 123 -8.29 -0.11 -17.14
CA GLU A 123 -7.67 1.21 -17.16
C GLU A 123 -6.58 1.38 -16.08
N PRO A 124 -6.85 1.16 -14.76
CA PRO A 124 -5.80 1.24 -13.75
C PRO A 124 -4.71 0.18 -13.94
N ILE A 125 -5.05 -1.03 -14.41
CA ILE A 125 -4.05 -2.06 -14.73
C ILE A 125 -3.09 -1.54 -15.81
N GLN A 126 -3.62 -1.00 -16.92
CA GLN A 126 -2.82 -0.44 -18.00
C GLN A 126 -1.99 0.76 -17.55
N ALA A 127 -2.54 1.63 -16.71
CA ALA A 127 -1.82 2.76 -16.14
C ALA A 127 -0.63 2.33 -15.27
N LEU A 128 -0.77 1.24 -14.51
CA LEU A 128 0.29 0.71 -13.64
C LEU A 128 1.31 -0.18 -14.37
N ARG A 129 1.03 -0.67 -15.58
CA ARG A 129 1.94 -1.56 -16.34
C ARG A 129 3.37 -1.01 -16.47
N PRO A 130 3.61 0.28 -16.81
CA PRO A 130 4.96 0.83 -16.85
C PRO A 130 5.67 0.77 -15.50
N VAL A 131 4.95 1.04 -14.40
CA VAL A 131 5.50 0.97 -13.03
C VAL A 131 5.84 -0.46 -12.67
N VAL A 132 4.95 -1.41 -12.96
CA VAL A 132 5.18 -2.84 -12.75
C VAL A 132 6.41 -3.30 -13.54
N SER A 133 6.55 -2.90 -14.81
CA SER A 133 7.71 -3.26 -15.64
C SER A 133 9.02 -2.67 -15.13
N ALA A 134 8.98 -1.51 -14.47
CA ALA A 134 10.18 -0.82 -13.97
C ALA A 134 10.62 -1.32 -12.58
N HIS A 135 9.66 -1.71 -11.73
CA HIS A 135 9.91 -1.91 -10.30
C HIS A 135 9.61 -3.31 -9.76
N ALA A 136 8.91 -4.16 -10.53
CA ALA A 136 8.50 -5.49 -10.09
C ALA A 136 9.04 -6.63 -10.97
N GLY A 137 9.15 -7.83 -10.38
CA GLY A 137 9.58 -9.06 -11.07
C GLY A 137 10.79 -9.75 -10.45
N ALA A 138 11.30 -10.78 -11.13
CA ALA A 138 12.40 -11.61 -10.64
C ALA A 138 13.67 -10.79 -10.38
N GLY A 139 14.19 -10.87 -9.15
CA GLY A 139 15.35 -10.09 -8.71
C GLY A 139 15.02 -8.69 -8.17
N THR A 140 13.75 -8.31 -8.14
CA THR A 140 13.26 -7.11 -7.44
C THR A 140 12.61 -7.49 -6.10
N PHE A 141 12.36 -6.48 -5.25
CA PHE A 141 11.69 -6.67 -3.95
C PHE A 141 10.16 -6.59 -4.03
N LEU A 142 9.61 -6.24 -5.19
CA LEU A 142 8.19 -5.95 -5.36
C LEU A 142 7.58 -6.90 -6.39
N SER A 143 6.40 -7.40 -6.08
CA SER A 143 5.52 -8.05 -7.04
C SER A 143 4.55 -7.06 -7.66
N ARG A 144 3.82 -7.49 -8.70
CA ARG A 144 2.71 -6.69 -9.24
C ARG A 144 1.65 -6.47 -8.18
N ALA A 145 1.36 -7.48 -7.36
CA ALA A 145 0.47 -7.38 -6.21
C ALA A 145 0.92 -6.28 -5.22
N ASP A 146 2.22 -6.18 -4.93
CA ASP A 146 2.75 -5.10 -4.10
C ASP A 146 2.61 -3.72 -4.76
N ILE A 147 2.84 -3.61 -6.06
CA ILE A 147 2.65 -2.34 -6.80
C ILE A 147 1.18 -1.90 -6.78
N TRP A 148 0.25 -2.83 -6.98
CA TRP A 148 -1.18 -2.52 -6.92
C TRP A 148 -1.55 -2.02 -5.52
N MET A 149 -1.16 -2.71 -4.46
CA MET A 149 -1.40 -2.24 -3.09
C MET A 149 -0.72 -0.91 -2.81
N LEU A 150 0.55 -0.74 -3.18
CA LEU A 150 1.27 0.52 -3.02
C LEU A 150 0.56 1.66 -3.73
N SER A 151 -0.13 1.39 -4.86
CA SER A 151 -0.86 2.41 -5.59
C SER A 151 -2.08 2.94 -4.85
N ALA A 152 -2.85 2.08 -4.19
CA ALA A 152 -3.96 2.51 -3.33
C ALA A 152 -3.47 3.34 -2.14
N PHE A 153 -2.42 2.90 -1.46
CA PHE A 153 -1.84 3.65 -0.33
C PHE A 153 -1.30 5.01 -0.77
N THR A 154 -0.62 5.06 -1.92
CA THR A 154 -0.09 6.32 -2.48
C THR A 154 -1.23 7.27 -2.86
N ALA A 155 -2.27 6.77 -3.51
CA ALA A 155 -3.47 7.53 -3.86
C ALA A 155 -4.18 8.09 -2.62
N ILE A 156 -4.41 7.26 -1.60
CA ILE A 156 -5.01 7.70 -0.34
C ILE A 156 -4.15 8.80 0.27
N ASP A 157 -2.84 8.58 0.45
CA ASP A 157 -1.92 9.57 1.03
C ASP A 157 -1.97 10.94 0.34
N MET A 158 -2.10 10.95 -0.99
CA MET A 158 -2.16 12.18 -1.80
C MET A 158 -3.51 12.90 -1.69
N LEU A 159 -4.59 12.18 -1.47
CA LEU A 159 -5.96 12.73 -1.48
C LEU A 159 -6.53 13.01 -0.10
N GLN A 160 -5.78 12.71 0.97
CA GLN A 160 -6.24 13.02 2.32
C GLN A 160 -6.38 14.53 2.52
N GLY A 161 -7.41 14.92 3.27
CA GLY A 161 -7.59 16.29 3.71
C GLY A 161 -6.60 16.70 4.83
N PRO A 162 -6.78 17.88 5.42
CA PRO A 162 -5.89 18.42 6.46
C PRO A 162 -5.81 17.58 7.74
N GLN A 163 -6.82 16.72 8.01
CA GLN A 163 -6.81 15.74 9.10
C GLN A 163 -6.31 14.39 8.58
N ARG A 164 -5.04 14.35 8.20
CA ARG A 164 -4.42 13.15 7.64
C ARG A 164 -4.32 12.04 8.67
N ILE A 165 -4.71 10.83 8.28
CA ILE A 165 -4.54 9.57 9.01
C ILE A 165 -3.42 8.79 8.32
N ASP A 166 -2.41 8.40 9.07
CA ASP A 166 -1.32 7.60 8.53
C ASP A 166 -1.77 6.13 8.37
N PHE A 167 -1.68 5.62 7.15
CA PHE A 167 -1.93 4.22 6.83
C PHE A 167 -0.60 3.58 6.42
N PRO A 168 0.17 3.02 7.37
CA PRO A 168 1.44 2.39 7.01
C PRO A 168 1.16 1.14 6.18
N LEU A 169 1.88 0.99 5.05
CA LEU A 169 1.89 -0.25 4.30
C LEU A 169 2.60 -1.32 5.13
N ARG A 170 1.83 -2.21 5.78
CA ARG A 170 2.36 -3.18 6.75
C ARG A 170 2.96 -4.43 6.12
N HIS A 171 2.66 -4.69 4.86
CA HIS A 171 3.06 -5.91 4.17
C HIS A 171 3.57 -5.60 2.77
N ILE A 172 4.75 -6.13 2.47
CA ILE A 172 5.46 -6.16 1.19
C ILE A 172 5.97 -7.60 1.02
N GLY A 173 6.12 -8.06 -0.22
CA GLY A 173 6.48 -9.44 -0.53
C GLY A 173 5.28 -10.30 -0.88
N ARG A 174 4.20 -9.70 -1.39
CA ARG A 174 3.09 -10.46 -1.98
C ARG A 174 3.62 -11.23 -3.19
N VAL A 175 2.96 -12.33 -3.50
CA VAL A 175 3.31 -13.18 -4.64
C VAL A 175 2.21 -13.04 -5.69
N ASN A 176 2.58 -12.94 -6.97
CA ASN A 176 1.57 -12.90 -8.02
C ASN A 176 0.90 -14.27 -8.15
N CYS A 177 -0.37 -14.33 -8.58
CA CYS A 177 -1.08 -15.60 -8.70
C CYS A 177 -0.36 -16.62 -9.61
N GLU A 178 0.30 -16.17 -10.69
CA GLU A 178 1.10 -17.03 -11.57
C GLU A 178 2.39 -17.57 -10.89
N ASP A 179 2.92 -16.86 -9.91
CA ASP A 179 4.13 -17.21 -9.17
C ASP A 179 3.82 -18.07 -7.93
N ALA A 180 2.59 -17.98 -7.42
CA ALA A 180 2.10 -18.72 -6.25
C ALA A 180 1.75 -20.19 -6.57
N GLN A 181 1.86 -20.61 -7.84
CA GLN A 181 1.37 -21.91 -8.35
C GLN A 181 -0.14 -22.10 -8.15
N ASP A 182 -0.90 -21.01 -8.07
CA ASP A 182 -2.33 -21.07 -7.97
C ASP A 182 -2.97 -21.57 -9.27
N VAL A 183 -4.11 -22.24 -9.13
CA VAL A 183 -4.93 -22.66 -10.26
C VAL A 183 -5.95 -21.56 -10.53
N CYS A 184 -5.72 -20.75 -11.56
CA CYS A 184 -6.73 -19.80 -12.03
C CYS A 184 -7.86 -20.56 -12.74
N LEU A 185 -9.01 -20.63 -12.09
CA LEU A 185 -10.25 -21.18 -12.64
C LEU A 185 -11.14 -20.03 -13.10
N ASN A 186 -11.75 -20.13 -14.29
CA ASN A 186 -12.78 -19.19 -14.72
C ASN A 186 -14.15 -19.52 -14.09
N GLU A 187 -15.20 -18.78 -14.48
CA GLU A 187 -16.57 -18.98 -14.00
C GLU A 187 -17.09 -20.41 -14.24
N ASP A 188 -16.71 -21.03 -15.36
CA ASP A 188 -17.07 -22.42 -15.71
C ASP A 188 -16.22 -23.48 -15.00
N LEU A 189 -15.39 -23.09 -14.02
CA LEU A 189 -14.41 -23.95 -13.34
C LEU A 189 -13.36 -24.56 -14.27
N ALA A 190 -13.15 -23.97 -15.45
CA ALA A 190 -12.11 -24.36 -16.38
C ALA A 190 -10.80 -23.66 -16.03
N GLN A 191 -9.68 -24.39 -16.07
CA GLN A 191 -8.36 -23.83 -15.84
C GLN A 191 -7.97 -22.89 -16.98
N VAL A 192 -7.55 -21.69 -16.61
CA VAL A 192 -7.04 -20.65 -17.51
C VAL A 192 -5.63 -20.23 -17.09
N PRO A 193 -4.80 -19.72 -18.02
CA PRO A 193 -3.51 -19.14 -17.64
C PRO A 193 -3.69 -17.92 -16.74
N CYS A 194 -3.04 -17.96 -15.58
CA CYS A 194 -2.99 -16.83 -14.65
C CYS A 194 -2.27 -15.63 -15.28
N SER A 195 -2.83 -14.43 -15.09
CA SER A 195 -2.21 -13.16 -15.49
C SER A 195 -2.86 -11.98 -14.77
N ASP A 196 -2.31 -10.77 -14.97
CA ASP A 196 -2.85 -9.49 -14.47
C ASP A 196 -4.34 -9.26 -14.83
N THR A 197 -4.83 -9.91 -15.88
CA THR A 197 -6.20 -9.72 -16.41
C THR A 197 -7.02 -11.02 -16.48
N ARG A 198 -6.44 -12.14 -16.01
CA ARG A 198 -7.09 -13.46 -15.96
C ARG A 198 -6.76 -14.14 -14.63
N GLY A 199 -7.24 -13.55 -13.54
CA GLY A 199 -7.20 -14.18 -12.22
C GLY A 199 -8.24 -15.28 -12.06
N PRO A 200 -8.26 -15.96 -10.91
CA PRO A 200 -9.37 -16.84 -10.54
C PRO A 200 -10.69 -16.07 -10.54
N HIS A 201 -11.78 -16.72 -10.95
CA HIS A 201 -13.11 -16.16 -10.84
C HIS A 201 -13.51 -16.12 -9.35
N ARG A 202 -13.95 -14.95 -8.89
CA ARG A 202 -14.32 -14.71 -7.49
C ARG A 202 -15.67 -14.01 -7.41
N HIS A 203 -16.48 -14.37 -6.42
CA HIS A 203 -17.75 -13.71 -6.17
C HIS A 203 -17.51 -12.35 -5.50
N HIS A 204 -18.19 -11.32 -6.02
CA HIS A 204 -18.14 -9.95 -5.54
C HIS A 204 -19.52 -9.56 -4.99
N PRO A 205 -19.61 -8.59 -4.07
CA PRO A 205 -20.89 -8.05 -3.67
C PRO A 205 -21.43 -7.20 -4.84
N VAL A 206 -22.62 -7.55 -5.32
CA VAL A 206 -23.30 -6.80 -6.38
C VAL A 206 -23.75 -5.42 -5.88
N ALA A 207 -23.92 -4.46 -6.78
CA ALA A 207 -24.25 -3.08 -6.41
C ALA A 207 -25.64 -2.92 -5.75
N ASP A 208 -26.57 -3.85 -5.97
CA ASP A 208 -27.94 -3.86 -5.43
C ASP A 208 -28.12 -4.80 -4.23
N ILE A 209 -27.01 -5.24 -3.62
CA ILE A 209 -26.99 -6.13 -2.45
C ILE A 209 -27.68 -5.50 -1.23
N THR A 210 -28.33 -6.34 -0.41
CA THR A 210 -28.90 -5.86 0.85
C THR A 210 -27.80 -5.53 1.86
N THR A 211 -28.11 -4.66 2.84
CA THR A 211 -27.16 -4.33 3.92
C THR A 211 -26.73 -5.56 4.72
N HIS A 212 -27.61 -6.56 4.86
CA HIS A 212 -27.29 -7.78 5.59
C HIS A 212 -26.26 -8.62 4.84
N ASP A 213 -26.54 -8.89 3.56
CA ASP A 213 -25.67 -9.69 2.71
C ASP A 213 -24.33 -8.97 2.46
N LEU A 214 -24.31 -7.64 2.43
CA LEU A 214 -23.08 -6.85 2.40
C LEU A 214 -22.20 -7.12 3.63
N PHE A 215 -22.77 -7.09 4.84
CA PHE A 215 -22.00 -7.37 6.05
C PHE A 215 -21.55 -8.82 6.13
N GLU A 216 -22.38 -9.76 5.65
CA GLU A 216 -22.02 -11.17 5.54
C GLU A 216 -20.83 -11.35 4.60
N PHE A 217 -20.89 -10.81 3.38
CA PHE A 217 -19.79 -10.87 2.41
C PHE A 217 -18.47 -10.36 3.01
N PHE A 218 -18.47 -9.17 3.62
CA PHE A 218 -17.23 -8.60 4.18
C PHE A 218 -16.70 -9.39 5.38
N ASN A 219 -17.57 -10.02 6.16
CA ASN A 219 -17.18 -10.91 7.24
C ASN A 219 -16.57 -12.22 6.69
N GLU A 220 -17.16 -12.82 5.67
CA GLU A 220 -16.68 -14.07 5.08
C GLU A 220 -15.39 -13.89 4.27
N ALA A 221 -15.33 -12.86 3.43
CA ALA A 221 -14.19 -12.62 2.54
C ALA A 221 -12.97 -12.04 3.28
N PHE A 222 -13.17 -11.23 4.32
CA PHE A 222 -12.10 -10.48 4.97
C PHE A 222 -12.05 -10.58 6.50
N GLY A 223 -13.05 -11.20 7.14
CA GLY A 223 -13.18 -11.20 8.60
C GLY A 223 -13.51 -9.83 9.18
N PHE A 224 -14.12 -8.93 8.39
CA PHE A 224 -14.43 -7.58 8.84
C PHE A 224 -15.67 -7.54 9.72
N THR A 225 -15.57 -6.80 10.83
CA THR A 225 -16.72 -6.41 11.63
C THR A 225 -17.58 -5.37 10.89
N ILE A 226 -18.85 -5.22 11.27
CA ILE A 226 -19.76 -4.18 10.73
C ILE A 226 -19.10 -2.78 10.73
N LYS A 227 -18.37 -2.43 11.80
CA LYS A 227 -17.67 -1.12 11.89
C LYS A 227 -16.58 -0.99 10.84
N GLN A 228 -15.82 -2.05 10.59
CA GLN A 228 -14.79 -2.07 9.55
C GLN A 228 -15.41 -2.04 8.15
N THR A 229 -16.52 -2.75 7.95
CA THR A 229 -17.27 -2.70 6.69
C THR A 229 -17.77 -1.28 6.41
N VAL A 230 -18.39 -0.61 7.39
CA VAL A 230 -18.82 0.80 7.21
C VAL A 230 -17.62 1.72 6.94
N ALA A 231 -16.49 1.50 7.60
CA ALA A 231 -15.29 2.29 7.36
C ALA A 231 -14.73 2.11 5.94
N ILE A 232 -14.65 0.87 5.43
CA ILE A 232 -14.13 0.60 4.08
C ILE A 232 -15.09 1.09 2.99
N MET A 233 -16.41 1.07 3.24
CA MET A 233 -17.40 1.68 2.32
C MET A 233 -17.20 3.19 2.16
N GLY A 234 -16.53 3.85 3.11
CA GLY A 234 -16.10 5.24 2.97
C GLY A 234 -15.13 5.49 1.81
N ALA A 235 -14.48 4.45 1.27
CA ALA A 235 -13.64 4.53 0.07
C ALA A 235 -14.37 5.12 -1.15
N HIS A 236 -15.70 4.99 -1.21
CA HIS A 236 -16.53 5.57 -2.26
C HIS A 236 -16.56 7.11 -2.28
N THR A 237 -15.87 7.77 -1.34
CA THR A 237 -15.66 9.23 -1.36
C THR A 237 -14.51 9.67 -2.29
N ILE A 238 -13.63 8.75 -2.71
CA ILE A 238 -12.39 9.03 -3.46
C ILE A 238 -12.53 8.73 -4.97
N GLY A 239 -13.71 8.32 -5.43
CA GLY A 239 -13.96 7.98 -6.83
C GLY A 239 -15.36 8.34 -7.30
N GLU A 240 -15.55 8.33 -8.61
CA GLU A 240 -16.85 8.48 -9.26
C GLU A 240 -17.33 7.11 -9.75
N LEU A 241 -18.59 6.75 -9.46
CA LEU A 241 -19.23 5.60 -10.09
C LEU A 241 -19.75 6.03 -11.47
N GLN A 242 -19.33 5.33 -12.52
CA GLN A 242 -19.91 5.47 -13.86
C GLN A 242 -20.90 4.35 -14.11
N ARG A 243 -21.99 4.64 -14.81
CA ARG A 243 -23.08 3.69 -15.09
C ARG A 243 -22.56 2.42 -15.76
N GLU A 244 -21.61 2.58 -16.68
CA GLU A 244 -20.98 1.52 -17.46
C GLU A 244 -20.13 0.56 -16.61
N ASN A 245 -19.68 1.02 -15.44
CA ASN A 245 -18.82 0.29 -14.50
C ASN A 245 -19.60 -0.26 -13.30
N SER A 246 -20.90 0.02 -13.19
CA SER A 246 -21.71 -0.31 -12.01
C SER A 246 -22.34 -1.70 -12.05
N GLY A 247 -22.38 -2.35 -13.22
CA GLY A 247 -23.07 -3.64 -13.38
C GLY A 247 -24.60 -3.58 -13.32
N VAL A 248 -25.19 -2.45 -12.90
CA VAL A 248 -26.64 -2.24 -12.76
C VAL A 248 -27.17 -1.12 -13.68
N GLU A 249 -28.27 -1.39 -14.37
CA GLU A 249 -29.10 -0.32 -14.96
C GLU A 249 -30.03 0.24 -13.89
N GLY A 250 -29.66 1.37 -13.28
CA GLY A 250 -30.58 2.10 -12.40
C GLY A 250 -31.84 2.57 -13.17
N PRO A 251 -32.99 2.76 -12.48
CA PRO A 251 -34.19 3.28 -13.11
C PRO A 251 -33.93 4.70 -13.62
N SER A 252 -34.34 4.95 -14.86
CA SER A 252 -34.31 6.24 -15.55
C SER A 252 -35.06 7.33 -14.80
#